data_AF-A0AAD6F381-F1
#
_entry.id   AF-A0AAD6F381-F1
#
_cell.length_a   1.000
_cell.length_b   1.000
_cell.length_c   1.000
_cell.angle_alpha   90.00
_cell.angle_beta   90.00
_cell.angle_gamma   90.00
#
_symmetry.space_group_name_H-M   'P 1'
#
loop_
_entity.id
_entity.type
_entity.pdbx_description
1 polymer ?
#
loop_
_entity_poly.entity_id
_entity_poly.type
_entity_poly.pdbx_seq_one_letter_code
_entity_poly.pdbx_strand_id
1 'polypeptide(L)'
;MACQSVCVIMDEQALLGLNPNADARYRHRAMAYFEQLKESQDGWEVCAEALSKGIYNDDHVKFFCFQVLEHQIRFRHGGLSAVQQQLIRETLMKWLQIQLMNAEPEKPFIRNKAAQVFALTFVMEYLTLWPKFFFDILTLVGLNPRGVDVYLRTLMAIDGEVVDRDILHLPDEIRRNTLIKDQMRERCIPTLVESWFQILQTYQQSHPEITCQCLEVVGAFVSWIDLNLIANDRFVNLLLSQMSVMELREEACDCLFEIINKGMDPADKIKLVESLCQVLQSAGFFNVEQ
;
A
#
# COMPACT_ATOMS: atom_id res chain seq x y z
N MET A 1 8.49 -40.52 2.95
CA MET A 1 9.85 -40.05 2.60
C MET A 1 9.88 -38.56 2.84
N ALA A 2 10.64 -38.11 3.83
CA ALA A 2 10.73 -36.70 4.20
C ALA A 2 11.46 -35.94 3.10
N CYS A 3 10.76 -35.01 2.44
CA CYS A 3 11.39 -34.04 1.56
C CYS A 3 12.22 -33.11 2.45
N GLN A 4 13.54 -33.29 2.45
CA GLN A 4 14.47 -32.29 2.98
C GLN A 4 14.34 -31.08 2.07
N SER A 5 13.66 -30.04 2.55
CA SER A 5 13.68 -28.71 1.95
C SER A 5 15.10 -28.16 2.11
N VAL A 6 15.92 -28.35 1.08
CA VAL A 6 17.19 -27.65 0.95
C VAL A 6 16.84 -26.17 0.90
N CYS A 7 17.11 -25.45 1.98
CA CYS A 7 16.99 -23.99 2.01
C CYS A 7 17.90 -23.45 0.91
N VAL A 8 17.35 -22.86 -0.15
CA VAL A 8 18.18 -22.25 -1.19
C VAL A 8 18.65 -20.92 -0.63
N ILE A 9 19.89 -20.89 -0.16
CA ILE A 9 20.54 -19.70 0.38
C ILE A 9 21.16 -18.93 -0.80
N MET A 10 21.06 -17.60 -0.79
CA MET A 10 21.68 -16.74 -1.80
C MET A 10 23.20 -16.82 -1.69
N ASP A 11 23.94 -16.42 -2.73
CA ASP A 11 25.41 -16.36 -2.66
C ASP A 11 25.85 -15.34 -1.60
N GLU A 12 26.16 -15.81 -0.38
CA GLU A 12 26.57 -14.98 0.75
C GLU A 12 27.79 -14.10 0.42
N GLN A 13 28.68 -14.56 -0.47
CA GLN A 13 29.83 -13.75 -0.88
C GLN A 13 29.41 -12.59 -1.79
N ALA A 14 28.38 -12.77 -2.60
CA ALA A 14 27.81 -11.68 -3.39
C ALA A 14 27.11 -10.66 -2.47
N LEU A 15 26.42 -11.13 -1.41
CA LEU A 15 25.73 -10.25 -0.46
C LEU A 15 26.68 -9.32 0.31
N LEU A 16 27.94 -9.72 0.54
CA LEU A 16 28.95 -8.86 1.18
C LEU A 16 29.16 -7.52 0.46
N GLY A 17 28.90 -7.46 -0.85
CA GLY A 17 29.00 -6.23 -1.63
C GLY A 17 27.90 -5.21 -1.37
N LEU A 18 26.86 -5.56 -0.61
CA LEU A 18 25.79 -4.63 -0.22
C LEU A 18 26.13 -3.78 1.01
N ASN A 19 27.19 -4.13 1.73
CA ASN A 19 27.68 -3.30 2.82
C ASN A 19 28.12 -1.93 2.25
N PRO A 20 27.67 -0.79 2.82
CA PRO A 20 28.10 0.54 2.39
C PRO A 20 29.62 0.74 2.36
N ASN A 21 30.35 -0.02 3.20
CA ASN A 21 31.80 0.02 3.29
C ASN A 21 32.51 -1.00 2.37
N ALA A 22 31.78 -1.71 1.50
CA ALA A 22 32.36 -2.70 0.61
C ALA A 22 33.17 -2.06 -0.54
N ASP A 23 34.31 -2.66 -0.84
CA ASP A 23 35.14 -2.24 -1.97
C ASP A 23 34.38 -2.33 -3.30
N ALA A 24 34.80 -1.50 -4.26
CA ALA A 24 34.14 -1.40 -5.57
C ALA A 24 33.98 -2.76 -6.29
N ARG A 25 34.92 -3.69 -6.10
CA ARG A 25 34.85 -5.04 -6.68
C ARG A 25 33.71 -5.88 -6.09
N TYR A 26 33.50 -5.82 -4.77
CA TYR A 26 32.41 -6.54 -4.11
C TYR A 26 31.06 -5.93 -4.49
N ARG A 27 30.97 -4.59 -4.54
CA ARG A 27 29.76 -3.91 -5.04
C ARG A 27 29.39 -4.31 -6.47
N HIS A 28 30.37 -4.37 -7.36
CA HIS A 28 30.14 -4.81 -8.74
C HIS A 28 29.68 -6.27 -8.82
N ARG A 29 30.30 -7.17 -8.03
CA ARG A 29 29.87 -8.58 -7.95
C ARG A 29 28.44 -8.71 -7.43
N ALA A 30 28.07 -7.95 -6.40
CA ALA A 30 26.71 -7.95 -5.86
C ALA A 30 25.70 -7.51 -6.93
N MET A 31 25.95 -6.39 -7.60
CA MET A 31 25.09 -5.90 -8.70
C MET A 31 24.93 -6.92 -9.82
N ALA A 32 26.02 -7.55 -10.26
CA ALA A 32 25.97 -8.57 -11.31
C ALA A 32 25.14 -9.79 -10.88
N TYR A 33 25.28 -10.23 -9.63
CA TYR A 33 24.48 -11.32 -9.08
C TYR A 33 22.98 -10.97 -9.03
N PHE A 34 22.62 -9.73 -8.70
CA PHE A 34 21.21 -9.32 -8.68
C PHE A 34 20.59 -9.27 -10.07
N GLU A 35 21.31 -8.75 -11.07
CA GLU A 35 20.81 -8.78 -12.45
C GLU A 35 20.65 -10.22 -12.94
N GLN A 36 21.57 -11.12 -12.58
CA GLN A 36 21.43 -12.55 -12.86
C GLN A 36 20.16 -13.15 -12.20
N LEU A 37 19.85 -12.79 -10.95
CA LEU A 37 18.64 -13.26 -10.27
C LEU A 37 17.35 -12.77 -10.95
N LYS A 38 17.31 -11.53 -11.45
CA LYS A 38 16.17 -11.01 -12.21
C LYS A 38 16.01 -11.71 -13.56
N GLU A 39 17.12 -12.04 -14.21
CA GLU A 39 17.12 -12.71 -15.51
C GLU A 39 16.78 -14.20 -15.41
N SER A 40 17.10 -14.85 -14.29
CA SER A 40 16.81 -16.27 -14.06
C SER A 40 15.30 -16.55 -14.02
N GLN A 41 14.90 -17.78 -14.36
CA GLN A 41 13.49 -18.20 -14.30
C GLN A 41 13.01 -18.49 -12.88
N ASP A 42 13.93 -18.92 -12.01
CA ASP A 42 13.72 -19.40 -10.65
C ASP A 42 14.38 -18.51 -9.57
N GLY A 43 15.18 -17.51 -9.97
CA GLY A 43 15.90 -16.64 -9.03
C GLY A 43 14.98 -15.85 -8.09
N TRP A 44 13.76 -15.55 -8.52
CA TRP A 44 12.76 -14.89 -7.69
C TRP A 44 12.21 -15.82 -6.58
N GLU A 45 12.20 -17.15 -6.77
CA GLU A 45 11.71 -18.10 -5.77
C GLU A 45 12.63 -18.12 -4.55
N VAL A 46 13.95 -17.98 -4.78
CA VAL A 46 14.96 -17.81 -3.72
C VAL A 46 14.71 -16.52 -2.93
N CYS A 47 14.40 -15.43 -3.62
CA CYS A 47 14.04 -14.15 -2.99
C CYS A 47 12.74 -14.27 -2.18
N ALA A 48 11.77 -15.01 -2.69
CA ALA A 48 10.49 -15.25 -2.04
C ALA A 48 10.64 -16.07 -0.75
N GLU A 49 11.44 -17.14 -0.80
CA GLU A 49 11.76 -17.95 0.36
C GLU A 49 12.51 -17.12 1.43
N ALA A 50 13.48 -16.31 1.01
CA ALA A 50 14.24 -15.44 1.90
C ALA A 50 13.35 -14.44 2.67
N LEU A 51 12.38 -13.82 1.99
CA LEU A 51 11.44 -12.88 2.59
C LEU A 51 10.43 -13.58 3.51
N SER A 52 9.84 -14.69 3.05
CA SER A 52 8.79 -15.40 3.79
C SER A 52 9.29 -16.09 5.06
N LYS A 53 10.57 -16.46 5.11
CA LYS A 53 11.22 -17.05 6.30
C LYS A 53 11.98 -16.04 7.14
N GLY A 54 12.14 -14.79 6.67
CA GLY A 54 12.95 -13.78 7.35
C GLY A 54 14.42 -14.20 7.51
N ILE A 55 15.01 -14.80 6.48
CA ILE A 55 16.37 -15.39 6.56
C ILE A 55 17.44 -14.33 6.81
N TYR A 56 17.29 -13.16 6.19
CA TYR A 56 18.28 -12.10 6.25
C TYR A 56 17.80 -10.91 7.07
N ASN A 57 18.65 -10.43 7.98
CA ASN A 57 18.43 -9.20 8.74
C ASN A 57 18.90 -7.95 8.00
N ASP A 58 19.74 -8.09 6.97
CA ASP A 58 20.26 -6.96 6.20
C ASP A 58 19.15 -6.30 5.37
N ASP A 59 18.96 -4.99 5.63
CA ASP A 59 17.90 -4.19 5.03
C ASP A 59 18.03 -4.05 3.51
N HIS A 60 19.26 -4.02 2.99
CA HIS A 60 19.53 -3.95 1.56
C HIS A 60 19.15 -5.27 0.90
N VAL A 61 19.57 -6.42 1.46
CA VAL A 61 19.20 -7.75 0.95
C VAL A 61 17.69 -7.90 0.84
N LYS A 62 16.93 -7.55 1.88
CA LYS A 62 15.46 -7.58 1.87
C LYS A 62 14.87 -6.73 0.74
N PHE A 63 15.37 -5.51 0.57
CA PHE A 63 14.94 -4.61 -0.49
C PHE A 63 15.21 -5.18 -1.88
N PHE A 64 16.38 -5.81 -2.08
CA PHE A 64 16.71 -6.48 -3.35
C PHE A 64 15.80 -7.68 -3.61
N CYS A 65 15.49 -8.49 -2.59
CA CYS A 65 14.52 -9.58 -2.75
C CYS A 65 13.17 -9.06 -3.27
N PHE A 66 12.69 -7.93 -2.73
CA PHE A 66 11.47 -7.30 -3.24
C PHE A 66 11.64 -6.74 -4.66
N GLN A 67 12.78 -6.17 -5.03
CA GLN A 67 13.04 -5.74 -6.41
C GLN A 67 13.03 -6.89 -7.42
N VAL A 68 13.54 -8.06 -7.04
CA VAL A 68 13.49 -9.24 -7.92
C VAL A 68 12.05 -9.72 -8.08
N LEU A 69 11.29 -9.79 -6.98
CA LEU A 69 9.85 -10.12 -7.03
C LEU A 69 9.06 -9.12 -7.88
N GLU A 70 9.29 -7.82 -7.68
CA GLU A 70 8.68 -6.75 -8.47
C GLU A 70 8.94 -6.96 -9.97
N HIS A 71 10.19 -7.20 -10.37
CA HIS A 71 10.55 -7.44 -11.76
C HIS A 71 9.81 -8.66 -12.32
N GLN A 72 9.77 -9.76 -11.56
CA GLN A 72 9.06 -10.97 -11.97
C GLN A 72 7.56 -10.72 -12.17
N ILE A 73 6.91 -10.03 -11.23
CA ILE A 73 5.47 -9.73 -11.29
C ILE A 73 5.17 -8.76 -12.44
N ARG A 74 6.01 -7.75 -12.65
CA ARG A 74 5.78 -6.72 -13.66
C ARG A 74 5.93 -7.24 -15.09
N PHE A 75 6.97 -8.04 -15.35
CA PHE A 75 7.37 -8.38 -16.73
C PHE A 75 7.12 -9.84 -17.10
N ARG A 76 7.01 -10.76 -16.13
CA ARG A 76 7.02 -12.21 -16.37
C ARG A 76 5.87 -12.95 -15.68
N HIS A 77 4.90 -12.24 -15.12
CA HIS A 77 3.77 -12.85 -14.39
C HIS A 77 2.91 -13.79 -15.25
N GLY A 78 2.68 -13.43 -16.52
CA GLY A 78 1.93 -14.27 -17.47
C GLY A 78 2.59 -15.62 -17.79
N GLY A 79 3.89 -15.77 -17.51
CA GLY A 79 4.64 -17.03 -17.68
C GLY A 79 4.66 -17.91 -16.43
N LEU A 80 4.10 -17.46 -15.31
CA LEU A 80 4.09 -18.21 -14.05
C LEU A 80 3.04 -19.32 -14.07
N SER A 81 3.41 -20.47 -13.51
CA SER A 81 2.45 -21.53 -13.21
C SER A 81 1.50 -21.12 -12.07
N ALA A 82 0.35 -21.78 -11.95
CA ALA A 82 -0.60 -21.54 -10.87
C ALA A 82 0.02 -21.73 -9.46
N VAL A 83 0.96 -22.67 -9.33
CA VAL A 83 1.70 -22.92 -8.08
C VAL A 83 2.62 -21.74 -7.76
N GLN A 84 3.29 -21.18 -8.77
CA GLN A 84 4.16 -20.03 -8.59
C GLN A 84 3.38 -18.74 -8.27
N GLN A 85 2.25 -18.53 -8.93
CA GLN A 85 1.33 -17.42 -8.59
C GLN A 85 0.82 -17.54 -7.14
N GLN A 86 0.51 -18.76 -6.70
CA GLN A 86 0.17 -19.02 -5.29
C GLN A 86 1.36 -18.73 -4.36
N LEU A 87 2.58 -19.12 -4.73
CA LEU A 87 3.78 -18.88 -3.93
C LEU A 87 4.05 -17.38 -3.70
N ILE A 88 3.83 -16.53 -4.71
CA ILE A 88 3.96 -15.07 -4.57
C ILE A 88 3.01 -14.56 -3.49
N ARG A 89 1.72 -14.92 -3.58
CA ARG A 89 0.71 -14.49 -2.60
C ARG A 89 1.04 -14.96 -1.20
N GLU A 90 1.42 -16.22 -1.04
CA GLU A 90 1.83 -16.76 0.25
C GLU A 90 3.05 -16.06 0.81
N THR A 91 4.02 -15.73 -0.03
CA THR A 91 5.23 -15.01 0.37
C THR A 91 4.89 -13.65 0.93
N LEU A 92 4.05 -12.89 0.23
CA LEU A 92 3.62 -11.56 0.66
C LEU A 92 2.83 -11.62 1.97
N MET A 93 1.88 -12.54 2.08
CA MET A 93 1.08 -12.70 3.31
C MET A 93 1.92 -13.18 4.50
N LYS A 94 2.86 -14.13 4.29
CA LYS A 94 3.79 -14.59 5.33
C LYS A 94 4.73 -13.46 5.77
N TRP A 95 5.26 -12.69 4.83
CA TRP A 95 6.10 -11.54 5.17
C TRP A 95 5.32 -10.51 5.99
N LEU A 96 4.08 -10.17 5.60
CA LEU A 96 3.22 -9.26 6.36
C LEU A 96 2.94 -9.81 7.76
N GLN A 97 2.66 -11.10 7.90
CA GLN A 97 2.46 -11.76 9.19
C GLN A 97 3.68 -11.64 10.11
N ILE A 98 4.90 -11.79 9.56
CA ILE A 98 6.14 -11.58 10.33
C ILE A 98 6.22 -10.14 10.86
N GLN A 99 5.82 -9.14 10.06
CA GLN A 99 5.87 -7.73 10.49
C GLN A 99 4.96 -7.42 11.68
N LEU A 100 3.83 -8.13 11.79
CA LEU A 100 2.93 -8.01 12.94
C LEU A 100 3.55 -8.52 14.25
N MET A 101 4.52 -9.45 14.16
CA MET A 101 5.13 -10.13 15.31
C MET A 101 6.51 -9.60 15.68
N ASN A 102 7.17 -8.86 14.79
CA ASN A 102 8.53 -8.36 15.02
C ASN A 102 8.59 -7.45 16.26
N ALA A 103 9.78 -7.29 16.85
CA ALA A 103 9.98 -6.36 17.97
C ALA A 103 10.09 -4.90 17.49
N GLU A 104 10.68 -4.68 16.32
CA GLU A 104 10.88 -3.37 15.71
C GLU A 104 10.26 -3.33 14.30
N PRO A 105 9.72 -2.18 13.85
CA PRO A 105 9.23 -2.03 12.49
C PRO A 105 10.40 -2.00 11.48
N GLU A 106 10.16 -2.54 10.29
CA GLU A 106 11.11 -2.44 9.18
C GLU A 106 11.35 -0.97 8.76
N LYS A 107 12.49 -0.72 8.11
CA LYS A 107 12.81 0.61 7.61
C LYS A 107 11.75 1.08 6.59
N PRO A 108 11.44 2.40 6.54
CA PRO A 108 10.41 2.92 5.63
C PRO A 108 10.59 2.51 4.17
N PHE A 109 11.83 2.47 3.66
CA PHE A 109 12.10 2.10 2.28
C PHE A 109 11.78 0.63 1.97
N ILE A 110 11.89 -0.28 2.94
CA ILE A 110 11.50 -1.69 2.78
C ILE A 110 9.98 -1.78 2.76
N ARG A 111 9.29 -1.10 3.68
CA ARG A 111 7.81 -1.08 3.74
C ARG A 111 7.20 -0.50 2.47
N ASN A 112 7.77 0.59 1.96
CA ASN A 112 7.40 1.16 0.66
C ASN A 112 7.62 0.16 -0.47
N LYS A 113 8.75 -0.55 -0.45
CA LYS A 113 9.04 -1.51 -1.52
C LYS A 113 8.11 -2.72 -1.48
N ALA A 114 7.82 -3.24 -0.29
CA ALA A 114 6.83 -4.28 -0.10
C ALA A 114 5.44 -3.83 -0.61
N ALA A 115 5.00 -2.61 -0.24
CA ALA A 115 3.74 -2.04 -0.70
C ALA A 115 3.63 -1.96 -2.24
N GLN A 116 4.71 -1.58 -2.93
CA GLN A 116 4.77 -1.62 -4.40
C GLN A 116 4.57 -3.04 -4.94
N VAL A 117 5.22 -4.05 -4.35
CA VAL A 117 5.07 -5.45 -4.76
C VAL A 117 3.65 -5.97 -4.50
N PHE A 118 3.05 -5.60 -3.36
CA PHE A 118 1.63 -5.88 -3.08
C PHE A 118 0.71 -5.25 -4.12
N ALA A 119 0.93 -3.97 -4.46
CA ALA A 119 0.13 -3.24 -5.44
C ALA A 119 0.25 -3.87 -6.84
N LEU A 120 1.45 -4.20 -7.30
CA LEU A 120 1.65 -4.88 -8.58
C LEU A 120 0.97 -6.26 -8.60
N THR A 121 1.08 -7.03 -7.53
CA THR A 121 0.40 -8.32 -7.42
C THR A 121 -1.12 -8.15 -7.48
N PHE A 122 -1.67 -7.16 -6.75
CA PHE A 122 -3.08 -6.79 -6.83
C PHE A 122 -3.50 -6.44 -8.25
N VAL A 123 -2.75 -5.57 -8.91
CA VAL A 123 -3.02 -5.10 -10.27
C VAL A 123 -3.00 -6.23 -11.30
N MET A 124 -2.19 -7.28 -11.09
CA MET A 124 -2.13 -8.46 -11.95
C MET A 124 -3.22 -9.50 -11.64
N GLU A 125 -3.62 -9.66 -10.38
CA GLU A 125 -4.39 -10.82 -9.92
C GLU A 125 -5.81 -10.51 -9.42
N TYR A 126 -6.12 -9.26 -9.07
CA TYR A 126 -7.37 -8.90 -8.38
C TYR A 126 -8.64 -9.31 -9.13
N LEU A 127 -8.67 -9.13 -10.45
CA LEU A 127 -9.86 -9.43 -11.25
C LEU A 127 -10.15 -10.93 -11.39
N THR A 128 -9.17 -11.80 -11.13
CA THR A 128 -9.26 -13.24 -11.44
C THR A 128 -8.77 -14.11 -10.30
N LEU A 129 -7.46 -14.07 -10.01
CA LEU A 129 -6.78 -15.03 -9.13
C LEU A 129 -6.91 -14.67 -7.65
N TRP A 130 -7.02 -13.38 -7.32
CA TRP A 130 -7.09 -12.90 -5.93
C TRP A 130 -8.15 -11.82 -5.69
N PRO A 131 -9.44 -12.11 -5.95
CA PRO A 131 -10.53 -11.14 -5.77
C PRO A 131 -10.79 -10.75 -4.31
N LYS A 132 -10.28 -11.53 -3.36
CA LYS A 132 -10.40 -11.28 -1.91
C LYS A 132 -9.20 -10.53 -1.31
N PHE A 133 -8.30 -9.99 -2.14
CA PHE A 133 -7.08 -9.30 -1.72
C PHE A 133 -7.24 -8.43 -0.47
N PHE A 134 -8.17 -7.45 -0.50
CA PHE A 134 -8.39 -6.54 0.63
C PHE A 134 -8.96 -7.24 1.87
N PHE A 135 -9.85 -8.22 1.68
CA PHE A 135 -10.42 -8.98 2.79
C PHE A 135 -9.32 -9.77 3.50
N ASP A 136 -8.45 -10.44 2.75
CA ASP A 136 -7.38 -11.26 3.31
C ASP A 136 -6.34 -10.38 4.05
N ILE A 137 -5.96 -9.24 3.48
CA ILE A 137 -5.06 -8.27 4.14
C ILE A 137 -5.69 -7.70 5.40
N LEU A 138 -6.91 -7.16 5.32
CA LEU A 138 -7.59 -6.57 6.48
C LEU A 138 -7.80 -7.58 7.60
N THR A 139 -8.14 -8.83 7.26
CA THR A 139 -8.28 -9.92 8.23
C THR A 139 -6.97 -10.23 8.94
N LEU A 140 -5.84 -10.19 8.22
CA LEU A 140 -4.53 -10.42 8.81
C LEU A 140 -4.08 -9.23 9.68
N VAL A 141 -4.18 -8.00 9.18
CA VAL A 141 -3.64 -6.81 9.87
C VAL A 141 -4.47 -6.38 11.07
N GLY A 142 -5.80 -6.51 11.00
CA GLY A 142 -6.72 -5.96 12.00
C GLY A 142 -6.41 -4.49 12.31
N LEU A 143 -6.28 -4.17 13.60
CA LEU A 143 -5.78 -2.88 14.09
C LEU A 143 -4.39 -3.05 14.73
N ASN A 144 -3.52 -3.84 14.11
CA ASN A 144 -2.10 -3.83 14.46
C ASN A 144 -1.43 -2.64 13.73
N PRO A 145 -0.80 -1.68 14.43
CA PRO A 145 -0.30 -0.45 13.82
C PRO A 145 0.73 -0.70 12.71
N ARG A 146 1.53 -1.76 12.81
CA ARG A 146 2.54 -2.12 11.79
C ARG A 146 1.91 -2.70 10.55
N GLY A 147 0.91 -3.55 10.73
CA GLY A 147 0.12 -4.08 9.63
C GLY A 147 -0.66 -2.98 8.93
N VAL A 148 -1.25 -2.06 9.69
CA VAL A 148 -1.98 -0.90 9.19
C VAL A 148 -1.06 0.02 8.37
N ASP A 149 0.15 0.34 8.82
CA ASP A 149 1.09 1.15 8.03
C ASP A 149 1.41 0.50 6.67
N VAL A 150 1.68 -0.81 6.61
CA VAL A 150 1.92 -1.51 5.33
C VAL A 150 0.67 -1.51 4.46
N TYR A 151 -0.51 -1.70 5.06
CA TYR A 151 -1.79 -1.65 4.36
C TYR A 151 -2.06 -0.28 3.74
N LEU A 152 -1.87 0.82 4.48
CA LEU A 152 -2.07 2.18 3.97
C LEU A 152 -1.07 2.52 2.85
N ARG A 153 0.20 2.16 3.01
CA ARG A 153 1.20 2.30 1.92
C ARG A 153 0.82 1.49 0.68
N THR A 154 0.24 0.30 0.87
CA THR A 154 -0.24 -0.54 -0.24
C THR A 154 -1.41 0.12 -0.96
N LEU A 155 -2.34 0.76 -0.25
CA LEU A 155 -3.42 1.52 -0.88
C LEU A 155 -2.91 2.69 -1.71
N MET A 156 -1.95 3.47 -1.18
CA MET A 156 -1.32 4.55 -1.95
C MET A 156 -0.57 4.02 -3.18
N ALA A 157 0.13 2.89 -3.05
CA ALA A 157 0.80 2.26 -4.20
C ALA A 157 -0.21 1.76 -5.26
N ILE A 158 -1.38 1.24 -4.85
CA ILE A 158 -2.45 0.85 -5.76
C ILE A 158 -3.03 2.06 -6.48
N ASP A 159 -3.25 3.17 -5.76
CA ASP A 159 -3.74 4.41 -6.37
C ASP A 159 -2.78 4.91 -7.45
N GLY A 160 -1.46 4.91 -7.16
CA GLY A 160 -0.41 5.22 -8.14
C GLY A 160 -0.42 4.35 -9.40
N GLU A 161 -0.78 3.06 -9.29
CA GLU A 161 -0.79 2.15 -10.46
C GLU A 161 -2.12 2.22 -11.26
N VAL A 162 -3.23 2.57 -10.62
CA VAL A 162 -4.59 2.39 -11.18
C VAL A 162 -5.31 3.71 -11.49
N VAL A 163 -4.95 4.77 -10.78
CA VAL A 163 -5.68 6.04 -10.76
C VAL A 163 -4.83 7.18 -11.30
N ASP A 164 -3.52 7.17 -11.02
CA ASP A 164 -2.59 8.22 -11.44
C ASP A 164 -2.70 8.51 -12.95
N ARG A 165 -3.03 9.78 -13.24
CA ARG A 165 -3.31 10.29 -14.58
C ARG A 165 -2.07 10.88 -15.24
N ASP A 166 -1.01 11.14 -14.47
CA ASP A 166 0.24 11.70 -14.96
C ASP A 166 1.13 10.59 -15.56
N ILE A 167 0.84 9.34 -15.24
CA ILE A 167 1.47 8.17 -15.85
C ILE A 167 0.76 7.83 -17.16
N LEU A 168 1.54 7.78 -18.24
CA LEU A 168 1.06 7.32 -19.55
C LEU A 168 0.87 5.80 -19.53
N HIS A 169 -0.39 5.37 -19.47
CA HIS A 169 -0.79 3.96 -19.54
C HIS A 169 -1.08 3.52 -20.97
N LEU A 170 -0.74 2.28 -21.30
CA LEU A 170 -1.13 1.65 -22.57
C LEU A 170 -2.66 1.43 -22.63
N PRO A 171 -3.26 1.32 -23.83
CA PRO A 171 -4.71 1.14 -23.96
C PRO A 171 -5.28 -0.06 -23.17
N ASP A 172 -4.53 -1.17 -23.13
CA ASP A 172 -4.93 -2.35 -22.35
C ASP A 172 -4.85 -2.13 -20.83
N GLU A 173 -3.86 -1.34 -20.37
CA GLU A 173 -3.72 -0.97 -18.96
C GLU A 173 -4.85 -0.05 -18.53
N ILE A 174 -5.21 0.95 -19.34
CA ILE A 174 -6.36 1.84 -19.09
C ILE A 174 -7.65 1.02 -18.95
N ARG A 175 -7.88 0.07 -19.87
CA ARG A 175 -9.05 -0.80 -19.82
C ARG A 175 -9.06 -1.64 -18.54
N ARG A 176 -7.93 -2.27 -18.19
CA ARG A 176 -7.81 -3.06 -16.96
C ARG A 176 -8.03 -2.20 -15.72
N ASN A 177 -7.39 -1.04 -15.63
CA ASN A 177 -7.48 -0.12 -14.49
C ASN A 177 -8.91 0.40 -14.31
N THR A 178 -9.64 0.64 -15.41
CA THR A 178 -11.07 0.97 -15.37
C THR A 178 -11.87 -0.17 -14.73
N LEU A 179 -11.68 -1.40 -15.20
CA LEU A 179 -12.36 -2.58 -14.66
C LEU A 179 -12.01 -2.86 -13.20
N ILE A 180 -10.75 -2.66 -12.79
CA ILE A 180 -10.32 -2.75 -11.38
C ILE A 180 -11.12 -1.75 -10.53
N LYS A 181 -11.16 -0.48 -10.91
CA LYS A 181 -11.89 0.55 -10.16
C LYS A 181 -13.38 0.24 -10.05
N ASP A 182 -14.01 -0.20 -11.13
CA ASP A 182 -15.42 -0.54 -11.12
C ASP A 182 -15.70 -1.73 -10.19
N GLN A 183 -14.89 -2.79 -10.26
CA GLN A 183 -15.01 -3.93 -9.35
C GLN A 183 -14.71 -3.56 -7.89
N MET A 184 -13.76 -2.66 -7.65
CA MET A 184 -13.49 -2.17 -6.29
C MET A 184 -14.69 -1.42 -5.72
N ARG A 185 -15.29 -0.50 -6.49
CA ARG A 185 -16.49 0.26 -6.09
C ARG A 185 -17.63 -0.65 -5.69
N GLU A 186 -17.86 -1.72 -6.47
CA GLU A 186 -18.92 -2.68 -6.20
C GLU A 186 -18.64 -3.59 -5.00
N ARG A 187 -17.39 -4.00 -4.78
CA ARG A 187 -17.07 -5.11 -3.87
C ARG A 187 -16.41 -4.72 -2.56
N CYS A 188 -15.49 -3.75 -2.56
CA CYS A 188 -14.62 -3.53 -1.41
C CYS A 188 -14.53 -2.09 -0.92
N ILE A 189 -14.82 -1.07 -1.74
CA ILE A 189 -14.71 0.34 -1.32
C ILE A 189 -15.49 0.64 -0.03
N PRO A 190 -16.75 0.20 0.16
CA PRO A 190 -17.46 0.45 1.43
C PRO A 190 -16.73 -0.12 2.65
N THR A 191 -16.17 -1.33 2.52
CA THR A 191 -15.38 -1.97 3.60
C THR A 191 -14.05 -1.25 3.84
N LEU A 192 -13.40 -0.77 2.78
CA LEU A 192 -12.17 0.02 2.90
C LEU A 192 -12.45 1.34 3.62
N VAL A 193 -13.50 2.06 3.24
CA VAL A 193 -13.92 3.30 3.90
C VAL A 193 -14.21 3.07 5.39
N GLU A 194 -14.92 1.99 5.73
CA GLU A 194 -15.15 1.64 7.13
C GLU A 194 -13.83 1.36 7.86
N SER A 195 -12.89 0.65 7.24
CA SER A 195 -11.58 0.40 7.85
C SER A 195 -10.79 1.70 8.08
N TRP A 196 -10.83 2.66 7.16
CA TRP A 196 -10.19 3.96 7.31
C TRP A 196 -10.78 4.72 8.48
N PHE A 197 -12.11 4.74 8.61
CA PHE A 197 -12.76 5.38 9.74
C PHE A 197 -12.30 4.76 11.08
N GLN A 198 -12.26 3.42 11.17
CA GLN A 198 -11.80 2.74 12.38
C GLN A 198 -10.34 3.04 12.71
N ILE A 199 -9.46 3.10 11.69
CA ILE A 199 -8.04 3.46 11.84
C ILE A 199 -7.92 4.90 12.38
N LEU A 200 -8.58 5.87 11.73
CA LEU A 200 -8.55 7.28 12.13
C LEU A 200 -9.05 7.46 13.57
N GLN A 201 -10.14 6.78 13.95
CA GLN A 201 -10.69 6.88 15.29
C GLN A 201 -9.77 6.25 16.35
N THR A 202 -9.13 5.11 16.02
CA THR A 202 -8.29 4.34 16.95
C THR A 202 -6.97 5.05 17.24
N TYR A 203 -6.35 5.62 16.21
CA TYR A 203 -4.95 6.07 16.28
C TYR A 203 -4.74 7.57 16.44
N GLN A 204 -5.78 8.39 16.31
CA GLN A 204 -5.70 9.86 16.40
C GLN A 204 -4.93 10.43 17.61
N GLN A 205 -4.82 9.68 18.72
CA GLN A 205 -4.06 10.10 19.91
C GLN A 205 -2.75 9.35 20.13
N SER A 206 -2.58 8.17 19.52
CA SER A 206 -1.47 7.25 19.85
C SER A 206 -0.45 7.10 18.74
N HIS A 207 -0.87 7.23 17.48
CA HIS A 207 -0.01 7.10 16.29
C HIS A 207 -0.42 8.17 15.25
N PRO A 208 -0.04 9.45 15.47
CA PRO A 208 -0.34 10.53 14.53
C PRO A 208 0.12 10.24 13.11
N GLU A 209 1.28 9.60 12.94
CA GLU A 209 1.84 9.23 11.64
C GLU A 209 0.94 8.28 10.84
N ILE A 210 0.33 7.28 11.50
CA ILE A 210 -0.63 6.36 10.88
C ILE A 210 -1.91 7.11 10.51
N THR A 211 -2.32 8.05 11.37
CA THR A 211 -3.52 8.85 11.16
C THR A 211 -3.35 9.77 9.94
N CYS A 212 -2.22 10.47 9.84
CA CYS A 212 -1.85 11.28 8.67
C CYS A 212 -1.82 10.44 7.39
N GLN A 213 -1.14 9.29 7.39
CA GLN A 213 -1.13 8.37 6.23
C GLN A 213 -2.53 7.89 5.84
N CYS A 214 -3.42 7.68 6.81
CA CYS A 214 -4.79 7.29 6.53
C CYS A 214 -5.60 8.44 5.91
N LEU A 215 -5.37 9.68 6.35
CA LEU A 215 -5.98 10.87 5.75
C LEU A 215 -5.50 11.09 4.31
N GLU A 216 -4.21 10.90 4.03
CA GLU A 216 -3.65 10.91 2.68
C GLU A 216 -4.35 9.88 1.77
N VAL A 217 -4.53 8.64 2.25
CA VAL A 217 -5.25 7.58 1.53
C VAL A 217 -6.68 7.98 1.24
N VAL A 218 -7.40 8.54 2.22
CA VAL A 218 -8.78 9.00 2.01
C VAL A 218 -8.81 10.09 0.92
N GLY A 219 -7.92 11.08 1.01
CA GLY A 219 -7.80 12.17 0.03
C GLY A 219 -7.58 11.65 -1.39
N ALA A 220 -6.62 10.73 -1.59
CA ALA A 220 -6.34 10.14 -2.90
C ALA A 220 -7.56 9.40 -3.50
N PHE A 221 -8.24 8.59 -2.68
CA PHE A 221 -9.36 7.76 -3.13
C PHE A 221 -10.64 8.58 -3.41
N VAL A 222 -10.83 9.71 -2.71
CA VAL A 222 -12.00 10.59 -2.88
C VAL A 222 -12.22 10.97 -4.34
N SER A 223 -11.16 11.13 -5.13
CA SER A 223 -11.23 11.53 -6.54
C SER A 223 -12.06 10.58 -7.43
N TRP A 224 -12.23 9.32 -7.04
CA TRP A 224 -12.85 8.30 -7.90
C TRP A 224 -13.86 7.36 -7.21
N ILE A 225 -13.99 7.37 -5.88
CA ILE A 225 -15.03 6.56 -5.18
C ILE A 225 -16.39 7.28 -5.14
N ASP A 226 -17.43 6.69 -4.53
CA ASP A 226 -18.66 7.43 -4.22
C ASP A 226 -18.39 8.42 -3.07
N LEU A 227 -18.68 9.71 -3.29
CA LEU A 227 -18.44 10.75 -2.29
C LEU A 227 -19.27 10.55 -1.03
N ASN A 228 -20.49 9.99 -1.13
CA ASN A 228 -21.39 9.84 0.01
C ASN A 228 -20.84 8.93 1.12
N LEU A 229 -19.88 8.06 0.78
CA LEU A 229 -19.18 7.21 1.73
C LEU A 229 -18.29 8.01 2.69
N ILE A 230 -17.80 9.18 2.26
CA ILE A 230 -16.90 10.05 3.03
C ILE A 230 -17.60 11.36 3.44
N ALA A 231 -18.33 12.03 2.54
CA ALA A 231 -19.01 13.29 2.83
C ALA A 231 -20.35 13.06 3.57
N ASN A 232 -20.25 12.48 4.77
CA ASN A 232 -21.36 12.31 5.71
C ASN A 232 -20.95 12.80 7.10
N ASP A 233 -21.95 13.08 7.95
CA ASP A 233 -21.74 13.66 9.28
C ASP A 233 -20.72 12.88 10.12
N ARG A 234 -20.73 11.54 10.04
CA ARG A 234 -19.83 10.69 10.82
C ARG A 234 -18.37 10.96 10.46
N PHE A 235 -18.02 10.91 9.17
CA PHE A 235 -16.64 11.07 8.73
C PHE A 235 -16.18 12.54 8.82
N VAL A 236 -17.04 13.47 8.40
CA VAL A 236 -16.71 14.90 8.40
C VAL A 236 -16.47 15.41 9.83
N ASN A 237 -17.30 15.03 10.80
CA ASN A 237 -17.06 15.44 12.19
C ASN A 237 -15.74 14.90 12.76
N LEU A 238 -15.33 13.68 12.39
CA LEU A 238 -14.03 13.13 12.77
C LEU A 238 -12.89 13.98 12.17
N LEU A 239 -12.97 14.28 10.87
CA LEU A 239 -12.00 15.13 10.17
C LEU A 239 -11.86 16.52 10.83
N LEU A 240 -12.98 17.16 11.15
CA LEU A 240 -12.99 18.47 11.82
C LEU A 240 -12.37 18.41 13.22
N SER A 241 -12.60 17.32 13.97
CA SER A 241 -11.94 17.13 15.26
C SER A 241 -10.42 17.02 15.11
N GLN A 242 -9.95 16.36 14.05
CA GLN A 242 -8.53 16.18 13.76
C GLN A 242 -7.85 17.47 13.28
N MET A 243 -8.57 18.37 12.59
CA MET A 243 -8.07 19.72 12.27
C MET A 243 -7.70 20.54 13.52
N SER A 244 -8.32 20.24 14.67
CA SER A 244 -8.00 20.89 15.95
C SER A 244 -6.72 20.33 16.59
N VAL A 245 -6.23 19.17 16.15
CA VAL A 245 -5.02 18.52 16.66
C VAL A 245 -3.82 18.99 15.84
N MET A 246 -2.82 19.59 16.49
CA MET A 246 -1.68 20.21 15.81
C MET A 246 -0.94 19.26 14.86
N GLU A 247 -0.75 18.01 15.27
CA GLU A 247 0.00 16.99 14.52
C GLU A 247 -0.77 16.42 13.32
N LEU A 248 -2.11 16.57 13.29
CA LEU A 248 -2.98 16.01 12.25
C LEU A 248 -3.58 17.09 11.34
N ARG A 249 -3.40 18.36 11.71
CA ARG A 249 -4.15 19.47 11.14
C ARG A 249 -3.92 19.60 9.65
N GLU A 250 -2.68 19.50 9.19
CA GLU A 250 -2.31 19.71 7.79
C GLU A 250 -3.00 18.67 6.90
N GLU A 251 -2.83 17.38 7.21
CA GLU A 251 -3.39 16.28 6.44
C GLU A 251 -4.91 16.20 6.55
N ALA A 252 -5.49 16.64 7.68
CA ALA A 252 -6.94 16.76 7.80
C ALA A 252 -7.48 17.89 6.92
N CYS A 253 -6.76 19.03 6.82
CA CYS A 253 -7.10 20.11 5.89
C CYS A 253 -6.97 19.66 4.44
N ASP A 254 -5.88 18.97 4.09
CA ASP A 254 -5.64 18.47 2.73
C ASP A 254 -6.70 17.43 2.32
N CYS A 255 -7.06 16.51 3.22
CA CYS A 255 -8.15 15.58 2.97
C CYS A 255 -9.50 16.31 2.78
N LEU A 256 -9.79 17.37 3.54
CA LEU A 256 -10.99 18.19 3.33
C LEU A 256 -10.95 18.91 1.98
N PHE A 257 -9.78 19.42 1.60
CA PHE A 257 -9.55 20.06 0.31
C PHE A 257 -9.84 19.11 -0.84
N GLU A 258 -9.40 17.86 -0.78
CA GLU A 258 -9.72 16.84 -1.80
C GLU A 258 -11.23 16.54 -1.89
N ILE A 259 -11.92 16.45 -0.75
CA ILE A 259 -13.39 16.31 -0.69
C ILE A 259 -14.07 17.46 -1.42
N ILE A 260 -13.64 18.70 -1.16
CA ILE A 260 -14.22 19.90 -1.79
C ILE A 260 -13.89 19.96 -3.27
N ASN A 261 -12.69 19.56 -3.70
CA ASN A 261 -12.24 19.66 -5.10
C ASN A 261 -12.71 18.53 -6.01
N LYS A 262 -13.27 17.46 -5.45
CA LYS A 262 -13.79 16.36 -6.26
C LYS A 262 -14.69 16.84 -7.41
N GLY A 263 -14.40 16.44 -8.64
CA GLY A 263 -15.26 16.77 -9.78
C GLY A 263 -16.68 16.19 -9.63
N MET A 264 -17.70 17.03 -9.72
CA MET A 264 -19.12 16.64 -9.65
C MET A 264 -20.02 17.67 -10.35
N ASP A 265 -21.28 17.32 -10.59
CA ASP A 265 -22.25 18.22 -11.21
C ASP A 265 -22.45 19.51 -10.39
N PRO A 266 -22.65 20.68 -11.03
CA PRO A 266 -22.69 21.97 -10.34
C PRO A 266 -23.72 22.03 -9.20
N ALA A 267 -24.89 21.42 -9.37
CA ALA A 267 -25.94 21.41 -8.35
C ALA A 267 -25.53 20.62 -7.10
N ASP A 268 -24.88 19.47 -7.27
CA ASP A 268 -24.42 18.67 -6.14
C ASP A 268 -23.16 19.26 -5.50
N LYS A 269 -22.32 19.96 -6.28
CA LYS A 269 -21.21 20.75 -5.76
C LYS A 269 -21.69 21.86 -4.82
N ILE A 270 -22.73 22.60 -5.22
CA ILE A 270 -23.31 23.66 -4.37
C ILE A 270 -23.81 23.06 -3.06
N LYS A 271 -24.59 21.96 -3.10
CA LYS A 271 -25.08 21.30 -1.89
C LYS A 271 -23.96 20.85 -0.95
N LEU A 272 -22.90 20.26 -1.51
CA LEU A 272 -21.72 19.85 -0.74
C LEU A 272 -21.07 21.05 -0.04
N VAL A 273 -20.81 22.13 -0.79
CA VAL A 273 -20.17 23.33 -0.26
C VAL A 273 -21.04 23.99 0.80
N GLU A 274 -22.34 24.16 0.57
CA GLU A 274 -23.28 24.72 1.55
C GLU A 274 -23.31 23.89 2.84
N SER A 275 -23.40 22.56 2.71
CA SER A 275 -23.38 21.64 3.85
C SER A 275 -22.09 21.74 4.64
N LEU A 276 -20.93 21.68 3.98
CA LEU A 276 -19.62 21.81 4.63
C LEU A 276 -19.43 23.18 5.28
N CYS A 277 -19.85 24.28 4.63
CA CYS A 277 -19.81 25.61 5.21
C CYS A 277 -20.62 25.69 6.50
N GLN A 278 -21.82 25.10 6.54
CA GLN A 278 -22.65 25.09 7.73
C GLN A 278 -22.02 24.29 8.88
N VAL A 279 -21.42 23.13 8.57
CA VAL A 279 -20.73 22.31 9.58
C VAL A 279 -19.48 23.04 10.11
N LEU A 280 -18.65 23.62 9.23
CA LEU A 280 -17.47 24.40 9.61
C LEU A 280 -17.82 25.61 10.48
N GLN A 281 -18.90 26.33 10.14
CA GLN A 281 -19.40 27.43 10.94
C GLN A 281 -19.85 26.95 12.32
N SER A 282 -20.57 25.84 12.39
CA SER A 282 -21.06 25.25 13.65
C SER A 282 -19.91 24.76 14.52
N ALA A 283 -18.82 24.28 13.92
CA ALA A 283 -17.59 23.89 14.60
C ALA A 283 -16.70 25.10 15.00
N GLY A 284 -17.06 26.33 14.60
CA GLY A 284 -16.39 27.55 15.02
C GLY A 284 -15.17 27.95 14.17
N PHE A 285 -14.90 27.28 13.04
CA PHE A 285 -13.73 27.57 12.20
C PHE A 285 -13.77 28.94 11.51
N PHE A 286 -14.96 29.54 11.34
CA PHE A 286 -15.13 30.86 10.74
C PHE A 286 -15.33 31.99 11.76
N ASN A 287 -15.26 31.67 13.06
CA ASN A 287 -15.34 32.70 14.09
C ASN A 287 -13.97 33.37 14.19
N VAL A 288 -13.80 34.51 13.50
CA VAL A 288 -12.56 35.31 13.49
C VAL A 288 -12.33 36.06 14.83
N GLU A 289 -13.15 35.79 15.85
CA GLU A 289 -13.02 36.34 17.20
C GLU A 289 -12.47 35.27 18.17
N GLN A 290 -11.19 34.92 18.02
CA GLN A 290 -10.36 34.32 19.09
C GLN A 290 -8.92 34.83 19.02
#